data_AF-A0A2H5ZK73-F1
#
_entry.id   AF-A0A2H5ZK73-F1
#
_cell.length_a   1.000
_cell.length_b   1.000
_cell.length_c   1.000
_cell.angle_alpha   90.00
_cell.angle_beta   90.00
_cell.angle_gamma   90.00
#
_symmetry.space_group_name_H-M   'P 1'
#
loop_
_entity.id
_entity.type
_entity.pdbx_description
1 polymer ?
#
loop_
_entity_poly.entity_id
_entity_poly.type
_entity_poly.pdbx_seq_one_letter_code
_entity_poly.pdbx_strand_id
1 'polypeptide(L)'
;MRYLAPYWLQFAVGVCVAGMLSGCAGDGPPSVVSGGETFAALQSEIFARHCALGPCHSAGVAAGGLVLEGPNAYDELVNAAPENAAARAAGWLRVTPHAPEQSFLWIKLTGPGPGLGSRMPLGAAPLSEDTLARIEAWILSGAPRGEDPVAVPTPSATPTPTVTPSGRSTPTPSSFTRLRAEIFGPRCAVAFCHDGTSRAAGLDLTNPYQALVGAVPTNAHARESGWLLVAPGQPEASFLLTKLKLSSFDPRWGSPMPLSGPRLEPEWLEALTDWIARGAPDD
;
A
#
# COMPACT_ATOMS: atom_id res chain seq x y z
N MET A 1 -70.13 -28.08 18.75
CA MET A 1 -70.53 -29.49 18.59
C MET A 1 -69.31 -30.28 18.12
N ARG A 2 -68.86 -31.23 18.96
CA ARG A 2 -68.23 -32.54 18.65
C ARG A 2 -67.03 -32.53 17.68
N TYR A 3 -65.80 -32.63 18.18
CA TYR A 3 -65.03 -33.89 18.36
C TYR A 3 -65.08 -34.82 17.15
N LEU A 4 -63.90 -35.19 16.60
CA LEU A 4 -63.44 -36.57 16.45
C LEU A 4 -62.04 -36.62 15.79
N ALA A 5 -61.09 -37.23 16.50
CA ALA A 5 -59.89 -37.86 15.94
C ALA A 5 -60.22 -39.31 15.54
N PRO A 6 -59.39 -39.95 14.69
CA PRO A 6 -58.83 -41.27 15.05
C PRO A 6 -57.33 -41.37 14.70
N TYR A 7 -56.44 -41.74 15.61
CA TYR A 7 -56.11 -43.09 16.10
C TYR A 7 -55.23 -43.95 15.13
N TRP A 8 -53.91 -43.92 15.42
CA TRP A 8 -52.82 -44.92 15.34
C TRP A 8 -52.46 -45.68 14.06
N LEU A 9 -51.17 -45.61 13.70
CA LEU A 9 -50.36 -46.82 13.54
C LEU A 9 -48.90 -46.55 13.94
N GLN A 10 -48.36 -47.51 14.67
CA GLN A 10 -47.07 -47.48 15.35
C GLN A 10 -46.14 -48.46 14.65
N PHE A 11 -44.94 -48.03 14.29
CA PHE A 11 -43.82 -48.94 13.98
C PHE A 11 -42.56 -48.44 14.69
N ALA A 12 -42.09 -49.27 15.62
CA ALA A 12 -40.81 -49.14 16.27
C ALA A 12 -39.85 -50.15 15.63
N VAL A 13 -38.75 -49.66 15.06
CA VAL A 13 -37.48 -50.35 14.76
C VAL A 13 -36.46 -49.21 14.68
N GLY A 14 -35.26 -49.20 15.24
CA GLY A 14 -34.41 -50.18 15.86
C GLY A 14 -33.04 -49.49 15.94
N VAL A 15 -32.32 -49.73 17.04
CA VAL A 15 -31.06 -49.08 17.45
C VAL A 15 -29.95 -49.19 16.40
N CYS A 16 -29.15 -48.13 16.22
CA CYS A 16 -27.74 -48.21 15.83
C CYS A 16 -26.92 -47.18 16.62
N VAL A 17 -25.87 -47.69 17.28
CA VAL A 17 -24.90 -47.01 18.14
C VAL A 17 -23.69 -46.55 17.29
N ALA A 18 -22.91 -45.62 17.87
CA ALA A 18 -21.61 -45.07 17.44
C ALA A 18 -21.74 -43.77 16.62
N GLY A 19 -20.98 -42.70 16.85
CA GLY A 19 -19.84 -42.45 17.72
C GLY A 19 -19.15 -41.18 17.20
N MET A 20 -18.47 -40.45 18.09
CA MET A 20 -17.38 -39.50 17.82
C MET A 20 -17.68 -38.14 17.16
N LEU A 21 -17.44 -37.09 17.97
CA LEU A 21 -16.70 -35.85 17.69
C LEU A 21 -16.66 -35.36 16.22
N SER A 22 -17.45 -34.32 15.92
CA SER A 22 -17.19 -33.36 14.84
C SER A 22 -17.06 -32.00 15.53
N GLY A 23 -15.92 -31.31 15.54
CA GLY A 23 -15.03 -31.07 14.41
C GLY A 23 -15.30 -29.62 13.95
N CYS A 24 -14.32 -28.75 14.17
CA CYS A 24 -14.39 -27.28 14.12
C CYS A 24 -14.95 -26.70 12.81
N ALA A 25 -15.87 -25.73 12.91
CA ALA A 25 -16.02 -24.68 11.91
C ALA A 25 -15.35 -23.43 12.46
N GLY A 26 -14.02 -23.35 12.26
CA GLY A 26 -13.30 -22.10 12.47
C GLY A 26 -13.61 -21.15 11.33
N ASP A 27 -14.01 -19.93 11.66
CA ASP A 27 -13.94 -18.79 10.76
C ASP A 27 -12.49 -18.70 10.25
N GLY A 28 -12.26 -19.16 9.03
CA GLY A 28 -10.98 -18.98 8.38
C GLY A 28 -10.69 -17.47 8.32
N PRO A 29 -9.45 -17.03 8.63
CA PRO A 29 -9.08 -15.65 8.37
C PRO A 29 -9.33 -15.34 6.90
N PRO A 30 -9.80 -14.11 6.55
CA PRO A 30 -10.00 -13.75 5.16
C PRO A 30 -8.71 -13.98 4.39
N SER A 31 -8.82 -14.67 3.26
CA SER A 31 -7.72 -14.94 2.35
C SER A 31 -7.00 -13.64 2.02
N VAL A 32 -5.80 -13.44 2.59
CA VAL A 32 -4.88 -12.42 2.13
C VAL A 32 -4.40 -12.86 0.76
N VAL A 33 -4.92 -12.22 -0.29
CA VAL A 33 -4.40 -12.40 -1.66
C VAL A 33 -3.02 -11.77 -1.68
N SER A 34 -2.00 -12.60 -1.50
CA SER A 34 -0.60 -12.26 -1.73
C SER A 34 -0.30 -12.50 -3.21
N GLY A 35 -0.55 -11.47 -4.01
CA GLY A 35 -0.15 -11.36 -5.40
C GLY A 35 -0.04 -9.86 -5.67
N GLY A 36 1.13 -9.39 -6.10
CA GLY A 36 1.39 -7.96 -6.27
C GLY A 36 0.32 -7.26 -7.08
N GLU A 37 0.00 -6.02 -6.69
CA GLU A 37 -1.05 -5.23 -7.32
C GLU A 37 -0.78 -5.03 -8.80
N THR A 38 -1.44 -5.85 -9.63
CA THR A 38 -1.39 -5.74 -11.09
C THR A 38 -2.42 -4.74 -11.57
N PHE A 39 -2.21 -4.18 -12.77
CA PHE A 39 -3.25 -3.39 -13.42
C PHE A 39 -4.56 -4.17 -13.59
N ALA A 40 -4.52 -5.49 -13.86
CA ALA A 40 -5.72 -6.31 -13.97
C ALA A 40 -6.55 -6.35 -12.67
N ALA A 41 -5.89 -6.46 -11.51
CA ALA A 41 -6.53 -6.39 -10.20
C ALA A 41 -7.15 -5.01 -9.96
N LEU A 42 -6.38 -3.94 -10.16
CA LEU A 42 -6.89 -2.56 -10.01
C LEU A 42 -8.03 -2.25 -10.99
N GLN A 43 -7.94 -2.74 -12.23
CA GLN A 43 -8.94 -2.52 -13.25
C GLN A 43 -10.28 -3.11 -12.84
N SER A 44 -10.31 -4.35 -12.35
CA SER A 44 -11.56 -5.04 -11.99
C SER A 44 -12.12 -4.64 -10.62
N GLU A 45 -11.26 -4.28 -9.67
CA GLU A 45 -11.64 -4.00 -8.29
C GLU A 45 -11.83 -2.50 -8.01
N ILE A 46 -11.10 -1.63 -8.71
CA ILE A 46 -11.07 -0.20 -8.44
C ILE A 46 -11.57 0.60 -9.64
N PHE A 47 -10.86 0.59 -10.77
CA PHE A 47 -11.19 1.48 -11.89
C PHE A 47 -12.58 1.16 -12.45
N ALA A 48 -12.89 -0.12 -12.66
CA ALA A 48 -14.20 -0.55 -13.13
C ALA A 48 -15.33 -0.33 -12.12
N ARG A 49 -15.04 -0.11 -10.82
CA ARG A 49 -16.05 0.04 -9.76
C ARG A 49 -16.25 1.48 -9.29
N HIS A 50 -15.22 2.30 -9.38
CA HIS A 50 -15.21 3.64 -8.78
C HIS A 50 -14.95 4.75 -9.80
N CYS A 51 -14.43 4.43 -10.99
CA CYS A 51 -14.00 5.42 -11.97
C CYS A 51 -14.76 5.30 -13.29
N ALA A 52 -14.97 4.06 -13.76
CA ALA A 52 -15.74 3.75 -14.95
C ALA A 52 -17.26 3.64 -14.68
N LEU A 53 -17.68 3.45 -13.42
CA LEU A 53 -19.11 3.46 -13.07
C LEU A 53 -19.61 4.91 -12.95
N GLY A 54 -20.07 5.45 -14.07
CA GLY A 54 -20.69 6.77 -14.12
C GLY A 54 -20.51 7.44 -15.48
N PRO A 55 -21.07 8.63 -15.68
CA PRO A 55 -20.99 9.34 -16.96
C PRO A 55 -19.64 10.07 -17.14
N CYS A 56 -18.53 9.55 -16.61
CA CYS A 56 -17.29 10.32 -16.51
C CYS A 56 -16.08 9.69 -17.20
N HIS A 57 -15.74 8.41 -16.98
CA HIS A 57 -14.57 7.78 -17.63
C HIS A 57 -14.96 6.49 -18.35
N SER A 58 -16.04 6.55 -19.11
CA SER A 58 -16.59 5.45 -19.89
C SER A 58 -16.37 5.65 -21.39
N ALA A 59 -16.60 4.61 -22.20
CA ALA A 59 -16.55 4.74 -23.66
C ALA A 59 -17.60 5.72 -24.18
N GLY A 60 -18.71 5.90 -23.46
CA GLY A 60 -19.76 6.86 -23.80
C GLY A 60 -19.44 8.30 -23.38
N VAL A 61 -18.64 8.49 -22.32
CA VAL A 61 -18.21 9.81 -21.85
C VAL A 61 -16.77 9.75 -21.36
N ALA A 62 -15.87 10.34 -22.14
CA ALA A 62 -14.43 10.41 -21.85
C ALA A 62 -14.07 11.77 -21.21
N ALA A 63 -14.47 12.00 -19.96
CA ALA A 63 -14.11 13.22 -19.24
C ALA A 63 -12.59 13.34 -19.12
N GLY A 64 -12.04 14.50 -19.49
CA GLY A 64 -10.59 14.69 -19.56
C GLY A 64 -9.90 13.79 -20.60
N GLY A 65 -10.66 13.35 -21.61
CA GLY A 65 -10.20 12.49 -22.71
C GLY A 65 -9.81 11.09 -22.25
N LEU A 66 -10.28 10.65 -21.08
CA LEU A 66 -9.87 9.40 -20.44
C LEU A 66 -11.02 8.40 -20.45
N VAL A 67 -10.79 7.24 -21.06
CA VAL A 67 -11.67 6.07 -21.02
C VAL A 67 -11.01 4.99 -20.18
N LEU A 68 -11.66 4.60 -19.08
CA LEU A 68 -11.19 3.53 -18.18
C LEU A 68 -11.95 2.22 -18.37
N GLU A 69 -12.75 2.12 -19.43
CA GLU A 69 -13.46 0.90 -19.80
C GLU A 69 -12.64 0.06 -20.79
N GLY A 70 -12.68 -1.26 -20.57
CA GLY A 70 -12.10 -2.21 -21.51
C GLY A 70 -10.58 -2.34 -21.46
N PRO A 71 -9.99 -3.05 -22.44
CA PRO A 71 -8.59 -3.47 -22.40
C PRO A 71 -7.58 -2.32 -22.61
N ASN A 72 -8.02 -1.19 -23.16
CA ASN A 72 -7.14 -0.07 -23.50
C ASN A 72 -6.89 0.87 -22.31
N ALA A 73 -7.59 0.69 -21.19
CA ALA A 73 -7.48 1.56 -20.02
C ALA A 73 -6.05 1.70 -19.49
N TYR A 74 -5.20 0.68 -19.67
CA TYR A 74 -3.78 0.76 -19.31
C TYR A 74 -3.04 1.81 -20.14
N ASP A 75 -3.18 1.76 -21.47
CA ASP A 75 -2.50 2.69 -22.40
C ASP A 75 -3.04 4.11 -22.28
N GLU A 76 -4.31 4.23 -21.88
CA GLU A 76 -4.92 5.51 -21.54
C GLU A 76 -4.35 6.12 -20.25
N LEU A 77 -3.73 5.34 -19.36
CA LEU A 77 -3.21 5.80 -18.08
C LEU A 77 -1.69 5.91 -18.08
N VAL A 78 -0.99 4.82 -18.37
CA VAL A 78 0.44 4.70 -18.13
C VAL A 78 1.22 5.38 -19.25
N ASN A 79 2.06 6.34 -18.86
CA ASN A 79 2.84 7.19 -19.76
C ASN A 79 2.01 8.06 -20.73
N ALA A 80 0.70 8.17 -20.54
CA ALA A 80 -0.18 8.99 -21.36
C ALA A 80 -0.23 10.44 -20.87
N ALA A 81 -0.31 11.41 -21.78
CA ALA A 81 -0.44 12.81 -21.41
C ALA A 81 -1.85 13.12 -20.86
N PRO A 82 -2.00 13.89 -19.76
CA PRO A 82 -3.30 14.35 -19.30
C PRO A 82 -3.84 15.46 -20.22
N GLU A 83 -5.14 15.62 -20.38
CA GLU A 83 -5.67 16.77 -21.14
C GLU A 83 -5.48 18.10 -20.39
N ASN A 84 -5.49 18.05 -19.05
CA ASN A 84 -5.38 19.23 -18.19
C ASN A 84 -4.11 20.03 -18.53
N ALA A 85 -4.30 21.30 -18.90
CA ALA A 85 -3.22 22.15 -19.38
C ALA A 85 -2.14 22.44 -18.33
N ALA A 86 -2.54 22.60 -17.06
CA ALA A 86 -1.59 22.85 -15.97
C ALA A 86 -0.72 21.61 -15.70
N ALA A 87 -1.31 20.41 -15.66
CA ALA A 87 -0.58 19.16 -15.53
C ALA A 87 0.37 18.91 -16.70
N ARG A 88 -0.06 19.20 -17.95
CA ARG A 88 0.82 19.13 -19.13
C ARG A 88 1.96 20.12 -19.07
N ALA A 89 1.70 21.37 -18.67
CA ALA A 89 2.73 22.38 -18.53
C ALA A 89 3.77 22.01 -17.45
N ALA A 90 3.36 21.27 -16.42
CA ALA A 90 4.25 20.69 -15.40
C ALA A 90 4.99 19.42 -15.86
N GLY A 91 4.76 18.94 -17.09
CA GLY A 91 5.39 17.73 -17.63
C GLY A 91 4.87 16.42 -17.03
N TRP A 92 3.71 16.43 -16.37
CA TRP A 92 3.14 15.23 -15.76
C TRP A 92 2.46 14.32 -16.77
N LEU A 93 2.50 13.01 -16.49
CA LEU A 93 1.72 11.99 -17.19
C LEU A 93 0.51 11.62 -16.33
N ARG A 94 -0.51 10.99 -16.94
CA ARG A 94 -1.68 10.45 -16.23
C ARG A 94 -1.22 9.47 -15.15
N VAL A 95 -0.32 8.55 -15.49
CA VAL A 95 0.49 7.76 -14.56
C VAL A 95 1.93 7.79 -15.00
N THR A 96 2.81 8.24 -14.12
CA THR A 96 4.27 8.21 -14.26
C THR A 96 4.80 7.05 -13.42
N PRO A 97 5.30 5.96 -14.04
CA PRO A 97 5.87 4.83 -13.32
C PRO A 97 6.91 5.27 -12.26
N HIS A 98 6.86 4.64 -11.09
CA HIS A 98 7.72 4.90 -9.93
C HIS A 98 7.58 6.27 -9.27
N ALA A 99 6.72 7.16 -9.78
CA ALA A 99 6.59 8.54 -9.28
C ALA A 99 5.12 8.95 -9.10
N PRO A 100 4.48 8.60 -7.97
CA PRO A 100 3.12 9.04 -7.63
C PRO A 100 2.96 10.55 -7.61
N GLU A 101 3.96 11.29 -7.12
CA GLU A 101 3.94 12.75 -7.09
C GLU A 101 4.00 13.40 -8.48
N GLN A 102 4.42 12.67 -9.51
CA GLN A 102 4.38 13.08 -10.92
C GLN A 102 3.25 12.40 -11.69
N SER A 103 2.39 11.64 -11.02
CA SER A 103 1.26 10.94 -11.61
C SER A 103 -0.01 11.74 -11.40
N PHE A 104 -0.59 12.27 -12.49
CA PHE A 104 -1.77 13.11 -12.40
C PHE A 104 -2.97 12.36 -11.81
N LEU A 105 -3.11 11.04 -12.07
CA LEU A 105 -4.10 10.18 -11.43
C LEU A 105 -4.03 10.30 -9.90
N TRP A 106 -2.83 10.19 -9.34
CA TRP A 106 -2.60 10.25 -7.90
C TRP A 106 -3.02 11.61 -7.33
N ILE A 107 -2.58 12.71 -7.95
CA ILE A 107 -2.95 14.07 -7.56
C ILE A 107 -4.47 14.29 -7.60
N LYS A 108 -5.15 13.73 -8.61
CA LYS A 108 -6.61 13.83 -8.72
C LYS A 108 -7.33 13.08 -7.60
N LEU A 109 -6.75 12.01 -7.06
CA LEU A 109 -7.35 11.24 -5.98
C LEU A 109 -7.11 11.84 -4.59
N THR A 110 -5.94 12.46 -4.37
CA THR A 110 -5.51 12.89 -3.03
C THR A 110 -5.71 14.37 -2.71
N GLY A 111 -5.99 15.20 -3.70
CA GLY A 111 -6.27 16.62 -3.48
C GLY A 111 -5.60 17.53 -4.50
N PRO A 112 -6.20 17.72 -5.68
CA PRO A 112 -5.64 18.59 -6.70
C PRO A 112 -5.60 20.05 -6.24
N GLY A 113 -4.45 20.70 -6.46
CA GLY A 113 -4.26 22.13 -6.24
C GLY A 113 -4.95 23.02 -7.30
N PRO A 114 -4.77 24.35 -7.22
CA PRO A 114 -5.34 25.30 -8.17
C PRO A 114 -5.00 24.96 -9.63
N GLY A 115 -5.99 25.01 -10.52
CA GLY A 115 -5.81 24.72 -11.96
C GLY A 115 -5.83 23.23 -12.35
N LEU A 116 -5.81 22.31 -11.38
CA LEU A 116 -5.81 20.86 -11.62
C LEU A 116 -7.22 20.23 -11.58
N GLY A 117 -8.25 21.06 -11.40
CA GLY A 117 -9.65 20.66 -11.30
C GLY A 117 -10.00 20.05 -9.93
N SER A 118 -11.16 19.40 -9.82
CA SER A 118 -11.67 18.86 -8.54
C SER A 118 -11.11 17.47 -8.20
N ARG A 119 -11.12 17.12 -6.90
CA ARG A 119 -10.73 15.79 -6.40
C ARG A 119 -11.69 14.71 -6.93
N MET A 120 -11.14 13.56 -7.30
CA MET A 120 -11.87 12.37 -7.77
C MET A 120 -12.05 11.34 -6.63
N PRO A 121 -13.17 10.63 -6.56
CA PRO A 121 -14.33 10.74 -7.46
C PRO A 121 -15.11 12.04 -7.23
N LEU A 122 -15.61 12.64 -8.31
CA LEU A 122 -16.28 13.95 -8.28
C LEU A 122 -17.60 13.86 -7.50
N GLY A 123 -17.80 14.76 -6.53
CA GLY A 123 -19.06 14.83 -5.78
C GLY A 123 -19.31 13.65 -4.83
N ALA A 124 -18.32 12.76 -4.65
CA ALA A 124 -18.41 11.62 -3.75
C ALA A 124 -17.38 11.70 -2.61
N ALA A 125 -17.54 10.81 -1.62
CA ALA A 125 -16.55 10.61 -0.57
C ALA A 125 -15.16 10.27 -1.18
N PRO A 126 -14.05 10.58 -0.48
CA PRO A 126 -12.73 10.04 -0.82
C PRO A 126 -12.76 8.53 -0.94
N LEU A 127 -11.89 7.98 -1.82
CA LEU A 127 -11.60 6.56 -1.77
C LEU A 127 -11.03 6.22 -0.38
N SER A 128 -11.23 4.98 0.07
CA SER A 128 -10.62 4.56 1.34
C SER A 128 -9.10 4.62 1.25
N GLU A 129 -8.45 4.83 2.39
CA GLU A 129 -7.00 4.81 2.49
C GLU A 129 -6.42 3.51 1.92
N ASP A 130 -7.05 2.36 2.16
CA ASP A 130 -6.62 1.08 1.57
C ASP A 130 -6.69 1.08 0.04
N THR A 131 -7.74 1.67 -0.54
CA THR A 131 -7.88 1.77 -2.01
C THR A 131 -6.82 2.69 -2.59
N LEU A 132 -6.56 3.83 -1.94
CA LEU A 132 -5.50 4.76 -2.33
C LEU A 132 -4.12 4.10 -2.23
N ALA A 133 -3.83 3.39 -1.13
CA ALA A 133 -2.57 2.68 -0.93
C ALA A 133 -2.29 1.66 -2.03
N ARG A 134 -3.31 0.93 -2.50
CA ARG A 134 -3.18 -0.02 -3.62
C ARG A 134 -2.82 0.67 -4.93
N ILE A 135 -3.46 1.81 -5.25
CA ILE A 135 -3.14 2.59 -6.45
C ILE A 135 -1.72 3.15 -6.37
N GLU A 136 -1.33 3.71 -5.21
CA GLU A 136 0.02 4.25 -5.02
C GLU A 136 1.09 3.16 -5.12
N ALA A 137 0.86 2.00 -4.50
CA ALA A 137 1.78 0.86 -4.56
C ALA A 137 1.98 0.37 -6.00
N TRP A 138 0.91 0.31 -6.80
CA TRP A 138 1.01 -0.02 -8.22
C TRP A 138 1.84 1.01 -9.00
N ILE A 139 1.61 2.31 -8.79
CA ILE A 139 2.40 3.37 -9.44
C ILE A 139 3.88 3.24 -9.04
N LEU A 140 4.17 3.09 -7.74
CA LEU A 140 5.53 2.96 -7.21
C LEU A 140 6.26 1.72 -7.73
N SER A 141 5.52 0.63 -7.95
CA SER A 141 6.04 -0.62 -8.53
C SER A 141 6.28 -0.55 -10.03
N GLY A 142 6.14 0.63 -10.64
CA GLY A 142 6.36 0.84 -12.07
C GLY A 142 5.12 0.68 -12.93
N ALA A 143 3.94 0.70 -12.31
CA ALA A 143 2.65 0.53 -12.98
C ALA A 143 2.59 -0.74 -13.88
N PRO A 144 2.88 -1.94 -13.33
CA PRO A 144 2.92 -3.16 -14.13
C PRO A 144 1.57 -3.48 -14.79
N ARG A 145 1.61 -3.91 -16.06
CA ARG A 145 0.40 -4.29 -16.83
C ARG A 145 -0.20 -5.63 -16.37
N GLY A 146 0.64 -6.60 -16.01
CA GLY A 146 0.20 -7.92 -15.55
C GLY A 146 0.92 -9.12 -16.14
N GLU A 147 2.03 -8.95 -16.86
CA GLU A 147 2.73 -10.07 -17.52
C GLU A 147 4.25 -10.11 -17.31
N ASP A 148 4.83 -9.30 -16.42
CA ASP A 148 6.22 -9.52 -16.00
C ASP A 148 6.23 -10.42 -14.76
N PRO A 149 6.55 -11.72 -14.90
CA PRO A 149 6.68 -12.59 -13.76
C PRO A 149 7.96 -12.20 -13.04
N VAL A 150 7.87 -11.40 -11.99
CA VAL A 150 8.86 -11.58 -10.94
C VAL A 150 8.50 -12.91 -10.29
N ALA A 151 9.30 -13.92 -10.60
CA ALA A 151 9.28 -15.21 -9.95
C ALA A 151 9.33 -14.99 -8.43
N VAL A 152 8.21 -15.28 -7.78
CA VAL A 152 8.11 -15.38 -6.33
C VAL A 152 8.84 -16.66 -5.93
N PRO A 153 9.95 -16.64 -5.18
CA PRO A 153 10.31 -17.81 -4.42
C PRO A 153 9.26 -17.99 -3.32
N THR A 154 8.58 -19.12 -3.36
CA THR A 154 7.65 -19.60 -2.33
C THR A 154 8.22 -19.37 -0.93
N PRO A 155 7.57 -18.61 -0.03
CA PRO A 155 7.98 -18.61 1.37
C PRO A 155 7.67 -19.99 1.96
N SER A 156 8.74 -20.70 2.33
CA SER A 156 8.65 -21.93 3.11
C SER A 156 8.06 -21.60 4.48
N ALA A 157 6.96 -22.25 4.83
CA ALA A 157 6.30 -22.10 6.12
C ALA A 157 7.20 -22.59 7.28
N THR A 158 7.03 -21.96 8.45
CA THR A 158 7.31 -22.41 9.85
C THR A 158 8.23 -21.44 10.64
N PRO A 159 8.02 -21.20 11.96
CA PRO A 159 6.79 -21.15 12.75
C PRO A 159 6.51 -19.74 13.34
N THR A 160 5.27 -19.56 13.80
CA THR A 160 4.80 -18.50 14.69
C THR A 160 5.77 -18.20 15.84
N PRO A 161 6.27 -16.95 16.00
CA PRO A 161 6.85 -16.55 17.26
C PRO A 161 5.72 -16.35 18.29
N THR A 162 5.80 -17.10 19.39
CA THR A 162 5.03 -16.85 20.61
C THR A 162 5.39 -15.46 21.12
N VAL A 163 4.48 -14.50 20.99
CA VAL A 163 4.62 -13.18 21.60
C VAL A 163 4.54 -13.34 23.12
N THR A 164 5.69 -13.29 23.77
CA THR A 164 5.77 -13.01 25.21
C THR A 164 5.70 -11.49 25.36
N PRO A 165 4.85 -10.92 26.23
CA PRO A 165 4.85 -9.48 26.45
C PRO A 165 6.13 -9.12 27.22
N SER A 166 7.12 -8.58 26.51
CA SER A 166 8.35 -8.11 27.12
C SER A 166 8.05 -6.78 27.82
N GLY A 167 8.16 -6.81 29.15
CA GLY A 167 7.96 -5.65 30.00
C GLY A 167 8.98 -4.54 29.75
N ARG A 168 8.57 -3.34 30.17
CA ARG A 168 9.38 -2.12 30.34
C ARG A 168 10.88 -2.42 30.50
N SER A 169 11.66 -2.05 29.49
CA SER A 169 13.13 -2.07 29.55
C SER A 169 13.68 -0.74 29.03
N THR A 170 14.62 -0.21 29.80
CA THR A 170 15.60 0.87 29.56
C THR A 170 15.95 1.10 28.08
N PRO A 171 16.30 2.34 27.62
CA PRO A 171 16.60 2.60 26.22
C PRO A 171 17.75 1.70 25.75
N THR A 172 17.39 0.68 24.98
CA THR A 172 18.36 -0.09 24.22
C THR A 172 18.96 0.85 23.18
N PRO A 173 20.30 0.89 23.01
CA PRO A 173 20.91 1.78 22.04
C PRO A 173 20.29 1.59 20.66
N SER A 174 19.99 2.71 20.02
CA SER A 174 19.45 2.85 18.66
C SER A 174 20.51 2.46 17.60
N SER A 175 21.10 1.27 17.73
CA SER A 175 22.09 0.78 16.78
C SER A 175 21.45 0.53 15.42
N PHE A 176 22.20 0.75 14.35
CA PHE A 176 21.77 0.41 13.01
C PHE A 176 21.54 -1.09 12.88
N THR A 177 22.37 -1.94 13.50
CA THR A 177 22.13 -3.38 13.54
C THR A 177 20.74 -3.73 14.09
N ARG A 178 20.28 -3.05 15.14
CA ARG A 178 18.93 -3.27 15.71
C ARG A 178 17.85 -2.75 14.77
N LEU A 179 17.99 -1.53 14.27
CA LEU A 179 17.05 -0.92 13.33
C LEU A 179 16.89 -1.76 12.06
N ARG A 180 17.99 -2.34 11.55
CA ARG A 180 17.97 -3.28 10.42
C ARG A 180 17.18 -4.54 10.74
N ALA A 181 17.43 -5.16 11.89
CA ALA A 181 16.83 -6.43 12.27
C ALA A 181 15.33 -6.32 12.63
N GLU A 182 14.92 -5.24 13.27
CA GLU A 182 13.56 -5.10 13.82
C GLU A 182 12.66 -4.19 12.96
N ILE A 183 13.23 -3.23 12.22
CA ILE A 183 12.48 -2.26 11.42
C ILE A 183 12.70 -2.45 9.92
N PHE A 184 13.90 -2.17 9.41
CA PHE A 184 14.10 -2.07 7.96
C PHE A 184 13.83 -3.41 7.24
N GLY A 185 14.31 -4.53 7.78
CA GLY A 185 14.04 -5.84 7.20
C GLY A 185 12.55 -6.23 7.28
N PRO A 186 11.97 -6.38 8.49
CA PRO A 186 10.63 -6.95 8.64
C PRO A 186 9.47 -6.04 8.20
N ARG A 187 9.69 -4.72 8.17
CA ARG A 187 8.60 -3.74 7.99
C ARG A 187 8.74 -2.86 6.76
N CYS A 188 9.95 -2.77 6.17
CA CYS A 188 10.20 -1.88 5.03
C CYS A 188 10.66 -2.65 3.78
N ALA A 189 11.61 -3.58 3.93
CA ALA A 189 12.13 -4.45 2.88
C ALA A 189 11.18 -5.64 2.61
N VAL A 190 9.88 -5.33 2.52
CA VAL A 190 8.83 -6.29 2.27
C VAL A 190 8.49 -6.33 0.78
N ALA A 191 7.97 -7.48 0.34
CA ALA A 191 7.51 -7.67 -1.03
C ALA A 191 6.58 -6.52 -1.46
N PHE A 192 6.72 -6.09 -2.72
CA PHE A 192 5.94 -5.02 -3.35
C PHE A 192 6.22 -3.60 -2.86
N CYS A 193 7.05 -3.42 -1.82
CA CYS A 193 7.40 -2.10 -1.30
C CYS A 193 8.85 -1.75 -1.58
N HIS A 194 9.82 -2.21 -0.78
CA HIS A 194 11.22 -1.78 -0.93
C HIS A 194 12.20 -2.95 -0.84
N ASP A 195 11.96 -4.02 -1.57
CA ASP A 195 12.86 -5.17 -1.63
C ASP A 195 13.75 -5.13 -2.90
N GLY A 196 14.55 -6.18 -3.12
CA GLY A 196 15.46 -6.25 -4.27
C GLY A 196 14.76 -6.23 -5.63
N THR A 197 13.46 -6.52 -5.65
CA THR A 197 12.61 -6.59 -6.83
C THR A 197 11.75 -5.33 -6.95
N SER A 198 10.88 -5.16 -5.96
CA SER A 198 9.89 -4.12 -5.83
C SER A 198 10.60 -2.95 -5.20
N ARG A 199 11.22 -2.14 -6.07
CA ARG A 199 11.99 -0.97 -5.70
C ARG A 199 11.09 0.25 -5.68
N ALA A 200 10.10 0.31 -4.79
CA ALA A 200 9.22 1.47 -4.71
C ALA A 200 10.05 2.73 -4.49
N ALA A 201 9.76 3.77 -5.29
CA ALA A 201 10.55 4.99 -5.35
C ALA A 201 12.06 4.74 -5.60
N GLY A 202 12.40 3.65 -6.29
CA GLY A 202 13.79 3.26 -6.59
C GLY A 202 14.57 2.67 -5.42
N LEU A 203 13.94 2.36 -4.29
CA LEU A 203 14.62 1.91 -3.07
C LEU A 203 14.65 0.39 -2.90
N ASP A 204 15.85 -0.13 -2.67
CA ASP A 204 16.10 -1.53 -2.29
C ASP A 204 16.65 -1.58 -0.86
N LEU A 205 15.78 -1.89 0.10
CA LEU A 205 16.11 -1.94 1.52
C LEU A 205 16.58 -3.32 1.98
N THR A 206 16.94 -4.23 1.06
CA THR A 206 17.70 -5.43 1.42
C THR A 206 19.11 -5.07 1.90
N ASN A 207 19.64 -3.92 1.46
CA ASN A 207 20.81 -3.26 2.03
C ASN A 207 20.47 -1.81 2.47
N PRO A 208 19.79 -1.64 3.62
CA PRO A 208 19.17 -0.37 3.96
C PRO A 208 20.16 0.75 4.23
N TYR A 209 21.38 0.45 4.70
CA TYR A 209 22.38 1.49 4.98
C TYR A 209 22.78 2.21 3.69
N GLN A 210 23.18 1.42 2.70
CA GLN A 210 23.60 1.90 1.39
C GLN A 210 22.47 2.62 0.64
N ALA A 211 21.22 2.15 0.81
CA ALA A 211 20.07 2.73 0.13
C ALA A 211 19.59 4.06 0.74
N LEU A 212 19.81 4.28 2.04
CA LEU A 212 19.22 5.41 2.77
C LEU A 212 20.23 6.50 3.12
N VAL A 213 21.40 6.14 3.65
CA VAL A 213 22.32 7.10 4.27
C VAL A 213 23.03 7.90 3.19
N GLY A 214 22.84 9.22 3.18
CA GLY A 214 23.44 10.10 2.17
C GLY A 214 22.75 10.09 0.80
N ALA A 215 21.71 9.26 0.62
CA ALA A 215 21.04 9.12 -0.66
C ALA A 215 20.02 10.24 -0.91
N VAL A 216 19.89 10.67 -2.17
CA VAL A 216 18.96 11.71 -2.60
C VAL A 216 17.56 11.11 -2.80
N PRO A 217 16.50 11.69 -2.21
CA PRO A 217 15.14 11.19 -2.41
C PRO A 217 14.62 11.49 -3.82
N THR A 218 13.69 10.66 -4.31
CA THR A 218 12.99 10.91 -5.58
C THR A 218 11.95 12.02 -5.47
N ASN A 219 11.41 12.28 -4.27
CA ASN A 219 10.48 13.37 -4.02
C ASN A 219 11.09 14.72 -4.41
N ALA A 220 10.43 15.41 -5.34
CA ALA A 220 10.94 16.65 -5.93
C ALA A 220 11.19 17.74 -4.88
N HIS A 221 10.25 17.96 -3.95
CA HIS A 221 10.37 19.02 -2.96
C HIS A 221 11.53 18.78 -1.98
N ALA A 222 11.69 17.54 -1.50
CA ALA A 222 12.81 17.16 -0.65
C ALA A 222 14.15 17.33 -1.39
N ARG A 223 14.22 16.87 -2.64
CA ARG A 223 15.43 16.99 -3.48
C ARG A 223 15.80 18.44 -3.76
N GLU A 224 14.83 19.29 -4.12
CA GLU A 224 15.03 20.72 -4.36
C GLU A 224 15.45 21.47 -3.08
N SER A 225 15.01 20.98 -1.92
CA SER A 225 15.41 21.50 -0.61
C SER A 225 16.79 20.99 -0.13
N GLY A 226 17.46 20.15 -0.93
CA GLY A 226 18.76 19.56 -0.59
C GLY A 226 18.70 18.50 0.51
N TRP A 227 17.52 17.92 0.77
CA TRP A 227 17.34 16.89 1.79
C TRP A 227 17.84 15.53 1.31
N LEU A 228 18.17 14.67 2.26
CA LEU A 228 18.60 13.29 2.02
C LEU A 228 17.55 12.33 2.57
N LEU A 229 17.54 11.08 2.10
CA LEU A 229 16.69 10.03 2.65
C LEU A 229 16.99 9.83 4.15
N VAL A 230 18.27 9.68 4.47
CA VAL A 230 18.82 9.86 5.82
C VAL A 230 20.00 10.84 5.73
N ALA A 231 19.90 11.96 6.44
CA ALA A 231 20.96 12.95 6.57
C ALA A 231 21.70 12.74 7.89
N PRO A 232 22.94 12.20 7.89
CA PRO A 232 23.72 12.00 9.11
C PRO A 232 23.80 13.27 9.97
N GLY A 233 23.45 13.14 11.25
CA GLY A 233 23.46 14.22 12.23
C GLY A 233 22.31 15.23 12.09
N GLN A 234 21.42 15.06 11.11
CA GLN A 234 20.38 16.05 10.77
C GLN A 234 19.01 15.38 10.64
N PRO A 235 18.34 15.04 11.76
CA PRO A 235 17.00 14.44 11.73
C PRO A 235 15.98 15.28 10.98
N GLU A 236 16.01 16.61 11.13
CA GLU A 236 15.05 17.52 10.49
C GLU A 236 15.25 17.65 8.97
N ALA A 237 16.41 17.24 8.44
CA ALA A 237 16.69 17.18 7.00
C ALA A 237 16.64 15.76 6.44
N SER A 238 16.10 14.80 7.21
CA SER A 238 15.99 13.39 6.82
C SER A 238 14.57 13.06 6.36
N PHE A 239 14.40 12.90 5.04
CA PHE A 239 13.11 12.67 4.41
C PHE A 239 12.40 11.39 4.90
N LEU A 240 13.17 10.36 5.28
CA LEU A 240 12.61 9.15 5.90
C LEU A 240 11.76 9.47 7.14
N LEU A 241 12.24 10.34 8.03
CA LEU A 241 11.48 10.73 9.23
C LEU A 241 10.22 11.50 8.88
N THR A 242 10.26 12.36 7.86
CA THR A 242 9.06 13.04 7.35
C THR A 242 8.02 12.01 6.90
N LYS A 243 8.42 11.03 6.09
CA LYS A 243 7.50 10.00 5.60
C LYS A 243 6.90 9.14 6.71
N LEU A 244 7.67 8.81 7.74
CA LEU A 244 7.18 8.02 8.87
C LEU A 244 6.31 8.81 9.84
N LYS A 245 6.45 10.14 9.91
CA LYS A 245 5.68 11.02 10.81
C LYS A 245 4.36 11.53 10.20
N LEU A 246 4.20 11.48 8.89
CA LEU A 246 2.94 11.87 8.24
C LEU A 246 1.79 10.98 8.74
N SER A 247 0.62 11.60 8.96
CA SER A 247 -0.61 10.88 9.32
C SER A 247 -1.51 10.62 8.11
N SER A 248 -1.46 11.51 7.12
CA SER A 248 -2.19 11.46 5.85
C SER A 248 -1.32 12.01 4.72
N PHE A 249 -1.80 11.91 3.48
CA PHE A 249 -1.15 12.50 2.33
C PHE A 249 -0.87 14.01 2.54
N ASP A 250 0.35 14.45 2.21
CA ASP A 250 0.72 15.86 2.09
C ASP A 250 1.13 16.14 0.63
N PRO A 251 0.59 17.18 -0.03
CA PRO A 251 0.92 17.52 -1.41
C PRO A 251 2.41 17.75 -1.70
N ARG A 252 3.21 18.11 -0.69
CA ARG A 252 4.66 18.32 -0.81
C ARG A 252 5.44 17.02 -0.61
N TRP A 253 4.99 16.18 0.32
CA TRP A 253 5.78 15.05 0.83
C TRP A 253 5.25 13.67 0.38
N GLY A 254 4.06 13.63 -0.21
CA GLY A 254 3.35 12.42 -0.59
C GLY A 254 2.69 11.73 0.59
N SER A 255 2.41 10.43 0.45
CA SER A 255 1.77 9.63 1.50
C SER A 255 2.68 9.29 2.67
N PRO A 256 2.11 9.02 3.85
CA PRO A 256 2.85 8.46 4.96
C PRO A 256 3.34 7.03 4.68
N MET A 257 4.43 6.63 5.32
CA MET A 257 4.92 5.25 5.31
C MET A 257 4.62 4.53 6.63
N PRO A 258 4.28 3.22 6.61
CA PRO A 258 4.03 2.39 5.41
C PRO A 258 2.74 2.81 4.68
N LEU A 259 2.60 2.56 3.38
CA LEU A 259 1.39 2.99 2.64
C LEU A 259 0.09 2.40 3.19
N SER A 260 0.17 1.16 3.68
CA SER A 260 -0.93 0.45 4.34
C SER A 260 -0.43 -0.24 5.61
N GLY A 261 -1.35 -0.53 6.52
CA GLY A 261 -1.04 -1.18 7.80
C GLY A 261 -0.65 -0.20 8.93
N PRO A 262 -0.26 -0.75 10.09
CA PRO A 262 0.02 0.06 11.27
C PRO A 262 1.26 0.95 11.09
N ARG A 263 1.18 2.19 11.59
CA ARG A 263 2.31 3.11 11.67
C ARG A 263 3.39 2.56 12.60
N LEU A 264 4.60 3.02 12.38
CA LEU A 264 5.71 2.75 13.28
C LEU A 264 5.42 3.34 14.67
N GLU A 265 5.64 2.56 15.71
CA GLU A 265 5.38 2.96 17.08
C GLU A 265 6.33 4.10 17.51
N PRO A 266 5.90 4.99 18.43
CA PRO A 266 6.71 6.14 18.84
C PRO A 266 8.12 5.79 19.31
N GLU A 267 8.29 4.67 20.01
CA GLU A 267 9.60 4.20 20.48
C GLU A 267 10.60 3.96 19.33
N TRP A 268 10.10 3.49 18.19
CA TRP A 268 10.92 3.20 17.02
C TRP A 268 11.20 4.46 16.19
N LEU A 269 10.26 5.40 16.16
CA LEU A 269 10.51 6.75 15.62
C LEU A 269 11.58 7.49 16.43
N GLU A 270 11.55 7.37 17.75
CA GLU A 270 12.57 7.93 18.65
C GLU A 270 13.93 7.25 18.42
N ALA A 271 13.97 5.92 18.31
CA ALA A 271 15.20 5.19 18.02
C ALA A 271 15.81 5.59 16.66
N LEU A 272 15.00 5.71 15.60
CA LEU A 272 15.46 6.20 14.30
C LEU A 272 15.98 7.64 14.38
N THR A 273 15.25 8.51 15.10
CA THR A 273 15.65 9.91 15.28
C THR A 273 16.99 10.02 15.99
N ASP A 274 17.20 9.27 17.07
CA ASP A 274 18.45 9.24 17.82
C ASP A 274 19.61 8.65 16.98
N TRP A 275 19.39 7.56 16.25
CA TRP A 275 20.39 7.00 15.34
C TRP A 275 20.87 8.02 14.31
N ILE A 276 19.93 8.74 13.68
CA ILE A 276 20.26 9.80 12.72
C ILE A 276 21.01 10.94 13.41
N ALA A 277 20.55 11.40 14.57
CA ALA A 277 21.18 12.48 15.33
C ALA A 277 22.64 12.18 15.70
N ARG A 278 22.96 10.91 15.96
CA ARG A 278 24.33 10.45 16.24
C ARG A 278 25.21 10.27 15.00
N GLY A 279 24.76 10.72 13.83
CA GLY A 279 25.52 10.63 12.58
C GLY A 279 25.23 9.38 11.76
N ALA A 280 24.13 8.67 12.04
CA ALA A 280 23.74 7.44 11.34
C ALA A 280 24.90 6.42 11.22
N PRO A 281 25.56 6.02 12.33
CA PRO A 281 26.67 5.07 12.26
C PRO A 281 26.22 3.70 11.74
N ASP A 282 27.11 3.02 11.00
CA ASP A 282 26.96 1.63 10.55
C ASP A 282 27.66 0.71 11.57
N ASP A 283 26.91 0.21 12.55
CA ASP A 283 27.41 -0.61 13.67
C ASP A 283 26.87 -2.04 13.69
#